data_AF-A0A6H9LRD4-F1
#
_entry.id   AF-A0A6H9LRD4-F1
#
_cell.length_a   1.000
_cell.length_b   1.000
_cell.length_c   1.000
_cell.angle_alpha   90.00
_cell.angle_beta   90.00
_cell.angle_gamma   90.00
#
_symmetry.space_group_name_H-M   'P 1'
#
loop_
_entity.id
_entity.type
_entity.pdbx_description
1 polymer ?
#
loop_
_entity_poly.entity_id
_entity_poly.type
_entity_poly.pdbx_seq_one_letter_code
_entity_poly.pdbx_strand_id
1 'polypeptide(L)'
;MIRLGILILTFFIISCGSPNEPTKPITSVLRGDLNLNDYQYEIADAVLYSNYLVSGNEVFTKGFLKQYKASDVNNDGVYVTAEDLMYMVKIIVGEAEPYE
;
A
#
# COMPACT_ATOMS: atom_id res chain seq x y z
N MET A 1 38.91 -35.17 11.90
CA MET A 1 38.55 -33.73 11.94
C MET A 1 37.46 -33.47 10.91
N ILE A 2 36.33 -32.88 11.34
CA ILE A 2 35.02 -32.81 10.65
C ILE A 2 34.35 -31.51 11.15
N ARG A 3 33.62 -30.67 10.37
CA ARG A 3 33.16 -30.72 8.97
C ARG A 3 33.35 -29.36 8.26
N LEU A 4 33.13 -29.37 6.95
CA LEU A 4 32.81 -28.23 6.07
C LEU A 4 31.62 -27.38 6.59
N GLY A 5 31.62 -26.05 6.37
CA GLY A 5 30.46 -25.19 6.72
C GLY A 5 30.62 -23.72 6.30
N ILE A 6 30.26 -23.39 5.07
CA ILE A 6 30.10 -22.00 4.60
C ILE A 6 28.81 -21.44 5.21
N LEU A 7 28.86 -20.24 5.81
CA LEU A 7 27.66 -19.51 6.23
C LEU A 7 27.64 -18.12 5.59
N ILE A 8 26.78 -17.97 4.58
CA ILE A 8 26.52 -16.70 3.90
C ILE A 8 25.70 -15.81 4.84
N LEU A 9 26.15 -14.56 5.02
CA LEU A 9 25.49 -13.58 5.89
C LEU A 9 24.30 -12.92 5.17
N THR A 10 23.18 -13.63 5.03
CA THR A 10 21.93 -13.05 4.49
C THR A 10 21.12 -12.32 5.56
N PHE A 11 21.05 -10.99 5.41
CA PHE A 11 19.96 -10.08 5.80
C PHE A 11 18.98 -10.54 6.90
N PHE A 12 19.18 -9.99 8.09
CA PHE A 12 18.21 -10.07 9.18
C PHE A 12 17.13 -9.00 9.00
N ILE A 13 16.02 -9.34 8.32
CA ILE A 13 14.78 -8.55 8.32
C ILE A 13 13.70 -9.36 9.04
N ILE A 14 13.45 -9.03 10.31
CA ILE A 14 12.25 -9.51 11.00
C ILE A 14 11.07 -8.71 10.43
N SER A 15 10.40 -9.27 9.43
CA SER A 15 9.02 -8.91 9.13
C SER A 15 8.14 -9.61 10.17
N CYS A 16 7.55 -8.86 11.09
CA CYS A 16 6.59 -9.39 12.06
C CYS A 16 5.24 -9.59 11.36
N GLY A 17 5.14 -10.67 10.57
CA GLY A 17 3.92 -11.11 9.89
C GLY A 17 3.51 -12.50 10.35
N SER A 18 2.21 -12.80 10.26
CA SER A 18 1.66 -14.11 10.65
C SER A 18 2.29 -15.23 9.79
N PRO A 19 2.74 -16.36 10.38
CA PRO A 19 3.50 -17.39 9.66
C PRO A 19 2.70 -18.14 8.57
N ASN A 20 1.38 -17.93 8.50
CA ASN A 20 0.48 -18.62 7.57
C ASN A 20 -0.35 -17.67 6.69
N GLU A 21 -0.14 -16.35 6.79
CA GLU A 21 -0.76 -15.43 5.83
C GLU A 21 0.04 -15.51 4.52
N PRO A 22 -0.59 -15.78 3.35
CA PRO A 22 0.12 -15.74 2.09
C PRO A 22 0.62 -14.31 1.88
N THR A 23 1.92 -14.10 2.01
CA THR A 23 2.53 -12.78 1.88
C THR A 23 2.44 -12.32 0.43
N LYS A 24 1.27 -11.76 0.04
CA LYS A 24 1.04 -11.14 -1.27
C LYS A 24 2.25 -10.24 -1.54
N PRO A 25 3.09 -10.59 -2.54
CA PRO A 25 4.37 -9.94 -2.72
C PRO A 25 4.23 -8.42 -2.73
N ILE A 26 5.21 -7.71 -2.16
CA ILE A 26 5.23 -6.23 -2.17
C ILE A 26 5.29 -5.63 -3.60
N THR A 27 5.37 -6.49 -4.62
CA THR A 27 5.33 -6.18 -6.04
C THR A 27 3.91 -6.09 -6.64
N SER A 28 2.85 -6.45 -5.91
CA SER A 28 1.45 -6.23 -6.32
C SER A 28 0.70 -5.36 -5.30
N VAL A 29 1.14 -4.10 -5.20
CA VAL A 29 0.32 -3.02 -4.63
C VAL A 29 -0.75 -2.67 -5.67
N LEU A 30 -2.02 -2.68 -5.26
CA LEU A 30 -3.12 -2.23 -6.11
C LEU A 30 -3.31 -0.73 -5.89
N ARG A 31 -3.26 0.05 -6.97
CA ARG A 31 -3.44 1.50 -6.94
C ARG A 31 -4.84 1.85 -6.43
N GLY A 32 -4.95 2.73 -5.45
CA GLY A 32 -6.23 3.11 -4.85
C GLY A 32 -6.89 2.07 -3.92
N ASP A 33 -6.27 0.91 -3.66
CA ASP A 33 -6.64 0.00 -2.55
C ASP A 33 -5.84 0.41 -1.30
N LEU A 34 -6.39 1.35 -0.53
CA LEU A 34 -5.75 1.89 0.67
C LEU A 34 -6.11 1.08 1.91
N ASN A 35 -7.31 0.49 1.91
CA ASN A 35 -7.76 -0.34 3.01
C ASN A 35 -7.24 -1.78 2.93
N LEU A 36 -6.50 -2.14 1.86
CA LEU A 36 -5.86 -3.44 1.62
C LEU A 36 -6.86 -4.60 1.69
N ASN A 37 -7.94 -4.52 0.91
CA ASN A 37 -8.97 -5.56 0.77
C ASN A 37 -9.09 -6.14 -0.65
N ASP A 38 -8.14 -5.83 -1.54
CA ASP A 38 -8.12 -6.22 -2.96
C ASP A 38 -9.21 -5.57 -3.84
N TYR A 39 -9.97 -4.60 -3.32
CA TYR A 39 -10.87 -3.74 -4.10
C TYR A 39 -10.25 -2.35 -4.23
N GLN A 40 -10.20 -1.84 -5.47
CA GLN A 40 -9.62 -0.53 -5.76
C GLN A 40 -10.71 0.54 -5.87
N TYR A 41 -10.39 1.75 -5.40
CA TYR A 41 -11.24 2.92 -5.56
C TYR A 41 -12.61 2.75 -4.90
N GLU A 42 -12.65 2.25 -3.66
CA GLU A 42 -13.87 2.26 -2.85
C GLU A 42 -14.04 3.56 -2.06
N ILE A 43 -15.27 3.85 -1.63
CA ILE A 43 -15.56 4.93 -0.67
C ILE A 43 -14.75 4.70 0.64
N ALA A 44 -14.52 3.45 1.02
CA ALA A 44 -13.71 3.10 2.19
C ALA A 44 -12.24 3.57 2.05
N ASP A 45 -11.66 3.48 0.86
CA ASP A 45 -10.31 3.96 0.57
C ASP A 45 -10.24 5.48 0.64
N ALA A 46 -11.21 6.18 0.01
CA ALA A 46 -11.28 7.64 0.03
C ALA A 46 -11.47 8.20 1.45
N VAL A 47 -12.29 7.54 2.28
CA VAL A 47 -12.43 7.89 3.70
C VAL A 47 -11.09 7.69 4.44
N LEU A 48 -10.42 6.56 4.24
CA LEU A 48 -9.12 6.29 4.88
C LEU A 48 -8.03 7.29 4.43
N TYR A 49 -8.02 7.66 3.16
CA TYR A 49 -7.16 8.70 2.58
C TYR A 49 -7.42 10.06 3.25
N SER A 50 -8.69 10.49 3.30
CA SER A 50 -9.05 11.78 3.93
C SER A 50 -8.65 11.84 5.41
N ASN A 51 -8.79 10.71 6.13
CA ASN A 51 -8.37 10.61 7.52
C ASN A 51 -6.85 10.74 7.65
N TYR A 52 -6.05 10.17 6.72
CA TYR A 52 -4.60 10.36 6.69
C TYR A 52 -4.24 11.83 6.43
N LEU A 53 -4.87 12.51 5.46
CA LEU A 53 -4.54 13.91 5.17
C LEU A 53 -4.80 14.85 6.36
N VAL A 54 -5.71 14.47 7.26
CA VAL A 54 -6.01 15.21 8.50
C VAL A 54 -5.15 14.76 9.70
N SER A 55 -4.90 13.46 9.84
CA SER A 55 -4.35 12.85 11.08
C SER A 55 -2.95 12.25 10.92
N GLY A 56 -2.43 12.18 9.70
CA GLY A 56 -1.10 11.66 9.38
C GLY A 56 -0.98 10.13 9.47
N ASN A 57 0.28 9.69 9.62
CA ASN A 57 0.73 8.32 9.40
C ASN A 57 0.05 7.26 10.27
N GLU A 58 -0.48 7.63 11.45
CA GLU A 58 -1.12 6.69 12.39
C GLU A 58 -2.36 6.00 11.83
N VAL A 59 -2.96 6.57 10.78
CA VAL A 59 -4.14 6.00 10.08
C VAL A 59 -3.77 4.73 9.28
N PHE A 60 -2.54 4.60 8.80
CA PHE A 60 -2.09 3.47 7.97
C PHE A 60 -1.58 2.29 8.82
N THR A 61 -2.53 1.57 9.41
CA THR A 61 -2.30 0.48 10.37
C THR A 61 -2.10 -0.91 9.77
N LYS A 62 -2.54 -1.16 8.53
CA LYS A 62 -2.46 -2.49 7.88
C LYS A 62 -1.15 -2.74 7.14
N GLY A 63 -0.39 -1.70 6.83
CA GLY A 63 0.94 -1.82 6.24
C GLY A 63 1.36 -0.54 5.55
N PHE A 64 1.92 0.40 6.32
CA PHE A 64 2.29 1.75 5.87
C PHE A 64 2.88 1.80 4.46
N LEU A 65 3.91 1.00 4.15
CA LEU A 65 4.56 1.05 2.82
C LEU A 65 3.66 0.59 1.66
N LYS A 66 2.72 -0.35 1.88
CA LYS A 66 1.74 -0.77 0.87
C LYS A 66 0.69 0.32 0.67
N GLN A 67 0.13 0.85 1.77
CA GLN A 67 -0.89 1.91 1.74
C GLN A 67 -0.33 3.21 1.15
N TYR A 68 0.87 3.61 1.56
CA TYR A 68 1.61 4.75 0.99
C TYR A 68 1.80 4.60 -0.51
N LYS A 69 2.22 3.42 -1.00
CA LYS A 69 2.33 3.16 -2.45
C LYS A 69 0.99 3.11 -3.18
N ALA A 70 -0.07 2.62 -2.56
CA ALA A 70 -1.42 2.62 -3.14
C ALA A 70 -2.02 4.03 -3.25
N SER A 71 -1.47 5.01 -2.53
CA SER A 71 -1.96 6.39 -2.50
C SER A 71 -1.56 7.25 -3.71
N ASP A 72 -0.63 6.78 -4.56
CA ASP A 72 -0.28 7.37 -5.87
C ASP A 72 -1.34 6.92 -6.89
N VAL A 73 -2.49 7.58 -6.82
CA VAL A 73 -3.71 7.29 -7.59
C VAL A 73 -3.62 7.93 -8.96
N ASN A 74 -3.03 9.13 -9.05
CA ASN A 74 -2.86 9.85 -10.31
C ASN A 74 -1.65 9.37 -11.16
N ASN A 75 -0.85 8.44 -10.63
CA ASN A 75 0.33 7.87 -11.30
C ASN A 75 1.41 8.91 -11.66
N ASP A 76 1.56 9.97 -10.85
CA ASP A 76 2.64 10.95 -11.00
C ASP A 76 3.91 10.59 -10.19
N GLY A 77 3.83 9.58 -9.32
CA GLY A 77 4.92 9.09 -8.48
C GLY A 77 5.16 9.90 -7.20
N VAL A 78 4.34 10.90 -6.93
CA VAL A 78 4.17 11.55 -5.64
C VAL A 78 3.08 10.80 -4.87
N TYR A 79 3.28 10.63 -3.57
CA TYR A 79 2.39 9.85 -2.73
C TYR A 79 1.68 10.74 -1.72
N VAL A 80 0.46 10.37 -1.36
CA VAL A 80 -0.35 10.99 -0.30
C VAL A 80 -0.63 12.48 -0.55
N THR A 81 -1.07 12.82 -1.77
CA THR A 81 -1.46 14.20 -2.11
C THR A 81 -2.97 14.43 -2.00
N ALA A 82 -3.40 15.70 -1.99
CA ALA A 82 -4.81 16.05 -2.15
C ALA A 82 -5.30 15.84 -3.61
N GLU A 83 -4.40 15.84 -4.58
CA GLU A 83 -4.73 15.65 -6.00
C GLU A 83 -5.07 14.19 -6.30
N ASP A 84 -4.33 13.25 -5.71
CA ASP A 84 -4.64 11.82 -5.69
C ASP A 84 -6.02 11.52 -5.09
N LEU A 85 -6.34 12.10 -3.93
CA LEU A 85 -7.65 11.91 -3.31
C LEU A 85 -8.76 12.49 -4.19
N MET A 86 -8.57 13.67 -4.78
CA MET A 86 -9.53 14.24 -5.73
C MET A 86 -9.71 13.32 -6.94
N TYR A 87 -8.62 12.73 -7.47
CA TYR A 87 -8.67 11.84 -8.61
C TYR A 87 -9.33 10.49 -8.28
N MET A 88 -9.06 9.92 -7.10
CA MET A 88 -9.77 8.75 -6.55
C MET A 88 -11.28 9.02 -6.45
N VAL A 89 -11.69 10.18 -5.95
CA VAL A 89 -13.11 10.56 -5.88
C VAL A 89 -13.73 10.66 -7.28
N LYS A 90 -13.01 11.22 -8.27
CA LYS A 90 -13.47 11.25 -9.68
C LYS A 90 -13.68 9.86 -10.26
N ILE A 91 -12.80 8.90 -9.95
CA ILE A 91 -12.99 7.50 -10.34
C ILE A 91 -14.25 6.91 -9.68
N ILE A 92 -14.40 7.09 -8.36
CA ILE A 92 -15.55 6.60 -7.58
C ILE A 92 -16.90 7.08 -8.15
N VAL A 93 -16.99 8.35 -8.59
CA VAL A 93 -18.22 8.91 -9.16
C VAL A 93 -18.40 8.67 -10.66
N GLY A 94 -17.41 8.07 -11.34
CA GLY A 94 -17.45 7.83 -12.79
C GLY A 94 -17.12 9.06 -13.66
N GLU A 95 -16.46 10.08 -13.10
CA GLU A 95 -15.95 11.26 -13.84
C GLU A 95 -14.56 11.04 -14.46
N ALA A 96 -13.84 10.00 -14.03
CA ALA A 96 -12.54 9.62 -14.58
C ALA A 96 -12.37 8.10 -14.65
N GLU A 97 -11.62 7.63 -15.65
CA GLU A 97 -11.15 6.24 -15.72
C GLU A 97 -9.83 6.08 -14.94
N PRO A 98 -9.55 4.92 -14.32
CA PRO A 98 -8.26 4.64 -13.68
C PRO A 98 -7.07 4.63 -14.65
N TYR A 99 -5.87 4.99 -14.16
CA TYR A 99 -4.62 4.75 -14.88
C TYR A 99 -4.26 3.25 -14.92
N GLU A 100 -3.77 2.82 -16.09
CA GLU A 100 -3.14 1.51 -16.32
C GLU A 100 -1.86 1.26 -15.49
#